data_AF-A0AB73KWJ8-F1
#
_entry.id   AF-A0AB73KWJ8-F1
#
_cell.length_a   1.000
_cell.length_b   1.000
_cell.length_c   1.000
_cell.angle_alpha   90.00
_cell.angle_beta   90.00
_cell.angle_gamma   90.00
#
_symmetry.space_group_name_H-M   'P 1'
#
loop_
_entity.id
_entity.type
_entity.pdbx_description
1 polymer ?
#
loop_
_entity_poly.entity_id
_entity_poly.type
_entity_poly.pdbx_seq_one_letter_code
_entity_poly.pdbx_strand_id
1 'polypeptide(L)'
;PGRTHRMEVLGICHQRSRGVKSGVIIDLDAAEQSIRLAVDAAERMAGLTVDSLIVNISAGRLKSETFTASVNLGGHEVEQTDIRRVLAAGAKQALAAERHLVHSLPVGYTLDGERGIRDPLGMLGDSLGVDMHVLTADAAPLRNLELCINRCHLSVEAIVATPYASGLAALVGDEAEMGAACIDMG
;
A
#
# COMPACT_ATOMS: atom_id res chain seq x y z
N PRO A 1 -7.69 9.12 -14.86
CA PRO A 1 -8.06 8.70 -16.23
C PRO A 1 -7.06 7.68 -16.80
N GLY A 2 -7.49 6.43 -17.01
CA GLY A 2 -6.63 5.35 -17.53
C GLY A 2 -6.48 4.15 -16.59
N ARG A 3 -7.56 3.71 -15.93
CA ARG A 3 -7.61 2.35 -15.34
C ARG A 3 -7.86 1.36 -16.48
N THR A 4 -6.81 0.99 -17.22
CA THR A 4 -6.88 -0.17 -18.13
C THR A 4 -6.01 -1.28 -17.60
N HIS A 5 -6.39 -1.83 -16.45
CA HIS A 5 -5.91 -3.13 -16.02
C HIS A 5 -7.02 -4.12 -16.34
N ARG A 6 -7.06 -4.60 -17.58
CA ARG A 6 -7.88 -5.78 -17.88
C ARG A 6 -7.26 -6.93 -17.09
N MET A 7 -7.94 -7.33 -16.03
CA MET A 7 -7.59 -8.51 -15.24
C MET A 7 -8.46 -9.67 -15.69
N GLU A 8 -7.85 -10.85 -15.75
CA GLU A 8 -8.55 -12.11 -15.93
C GLU A 8 -8.45 -12.89 -14.61
N VAL A 9 -9.58 -13.39 -14.11
CA VAL A 9 -9.61 -14.21 -12.91
C VAL A 9 -9.36 -15.66 -13.32
N LEU A 10 -8.15 -16.15 -13.06
CA LEU A 10 -7.77 -17.54 -13.36
C LEU A 10 -8.23 -18.52 -12.29
N GLY A 11 -8.31 -18.08 -11.02
CA GLY A 11 -8.73 -18.91 -9.91
C GLY A 11 -9.24 -18.08 -8.74
N ILE A 12 -10.18 -18.66 -7.99
CA ILE A 12 -10.77 -18.04 -6.79
C ILE A 12 -11.00 -19.12 -5.73
N CYS A 13 -10.79 -18.75 -4.46
CA CYS A 13 -11.14 -19.58 -3.31
C CYS A 13 -11.65 -18.71 -2.16
N HIS A 14 -12.57 -19.27 -1.38
CA HIS A 14 -12.96 -18.73 -0.08
C HIS A 14 -12.74 -19.81 0.98
N GLN A 15 -11.93 -19.50 1.99
CA GLN A 15 -11.66 -20.38 3.11
C GLN A 15 -12.07 -19.69 4.41
N ARG A 16 -12.73 -20.43 5.30
CA ARG A 16 -13.06 -19.91 6.64
C ARG A 16 -11.76 -19.58 7.37
N SER A 17 -11.60 -18.32 7.76
CA SER A 17 -10.45 -17.86 8.54
C SER A 17 -10.42 -18.51 9.93
N ARG A 18 -9.25 -18.98 10.35
CA ARG A 18 -8.96 -19.49 11.69
C ARG A 18 -7.65 -18.87 12.17
N GLY A 19 -7.52 -18.73 13.48
CA GLY A 19 -6.33 -18.15 14.10
C GLY A 19 -6.14 -16.65 13.91
N VAL A 20 -7.15 -15.94 13.39
CA VAL A 20 -7.17 -14.48 13.25
C VAL A 20 -8.32 -13.91 14.08
N LYS A 21 -8.05 -12.85 14.83
CA LYS A 21 -9.05 -12.10 15.60
C LYS A 21 -8.80 -10.60 15.45
N SER A 22 -9.81 -9.85 15.03
CA SER A 22 -9.71 -8.41 14.77
C SER A 22 -8.53 -8.05 13.84
N GLY A 23 -8.29 -8.88 12.82
CA GLY A 23 -7.20 -8.76 11.86
C GLY A 23 -5.81 -9.12 12.40
N VAL A 24 -5.67 -9.52 13.67
CA VAL A 24 -4.40 -9.94 14.28
C VAL A 24 -4.36 -11.46 14.37
N ILE A 25 -3.20 -12.05 14.04
CA ILE A 25 -2.97 -13.49 14.24
C ILE A 25 -2.85 -13.79 15.73
N ILE A 26 -3.75 -14.64 16.23
CA ILE A 26 -3.77 -15.16 17.60
C ILE A 26 -3.36 -16.64 17.69
N ASP A 27 -3.40 -17.36 16.57
CA ASP A 27 -2.95 -18.75 16.45
C ASP A 27 -2.30 -18.93 15.07
N LEU A 28 -0.98 -19.12 15.09
CA LEU A 28 -0.16 -19.14 13.89
C LEU A 28 -0.38 -20.41 13.06
N ASP A 29 -0.59 -21.55 13.70
CA ASP A 29 -0.77 -22.83 13.02
C ASP A 29 -2.15 -22.90 12.35
N ALA A 30 -3.19 -22.42 13.03
CA ALA A 30 -4.53 -22.35 12.47
C ALA A 30 -4.63 -21.36 11.30
N ALA A 31 -3.92 -20.23 11.38
CA ALA A 31 -3.83 -19.25 10.29
C ALA A 31 -3.06 -19.82 9.09
N GLU A 32 -1.91 -20.45 9.34
CA GLU A 32 -1.09 -21.10 8.29
C GLU A 32 -1.91 -22.13 7.52
N GLN A 33 -2.62 -23.01 8.24
CA GLN A 33 -3.48 -24.02 7.61
C GLN A 33 -4.57 -23.38 6.76
N SER A 34 -5.18 -22.30 7.22
CA SER A 34 -6.23 -21.60 6.48
C SER A 34 -5.70 -20.96 5.20
N ILE A 35 -4.50 -20.36 5.25
CA ILE A 35 -3.84 -19.76 4.08
C ILE A 35 -3.47 -20.85 3.07
N ARG A 36 -2.80 -21.93 3.51
CA ARG A 36 -2.41 -23.04 2.62
C ARG A 36 -3.60 -23.63 1.87
N LEU A 37 -4.72 -23.86 2.56
CA LEU A 37 -5.94 -24.38 1.94
C LEU A 37 -6.54 -23.42 0.90
N ALA A 38 -6.53 -22.11 1.19
CA ALA A 38 -7.05 -21.11 0.27
C ALA A 38 -6.21 -21.01 -1.01
N VAL A 39 -4.88 -20.98 -0.86
CA VAL A 39 -3.94 -20.86 -1.97
C VAL A 39 -3.95 -22.11 -2.84
N ASP A 40 -3.86 -23.29 -2.25
CA ASP A 40 -3.89 -24.58 -2.97
C ASP A 40 -5.18 -24.76 -3.79
N ALA A 41 -6.33 -24.31 -3.29
CA ALA A 41 -7.57 -24.34 -4.05
C ALA A 41 -7.59 -23.33 -5.21
N ALA A 42 -7.04 -22.13 -5.02
CA ALA A 42 -6.93 -21.12 -6.08
C ALA A 42 -5.94 -21.55 -7.17
N GLU A 43 -4.79 -22.10 -6.79
CA GLU A 43 -3.76 -22.65 -7.69
C GLU A 43 -4.31 -23.78 -8.57
N ARG A 44 -5.05 -24.73 -7.98
CA ARG A 44 -5.70 -25.80 -8.75
C ARG A 44 -6.68 -25.27 -9.79
N MET A 45 -7.46 -24.25 -9.45
CA MET A 45 -8.42 -23.65 -10.38
C MET A 45 -7.70 -22.90 -11.51
N ALA A 46 -6.61 -22.21 -11.18
CA ALA A 46 -5.81 -21.44 -12.12
C ALA A 46 -4.83 -22.28 -12.96
N GLY A 47 -4.53 -23.52 -12.54
CA GLY A 47 -3.56 -24.39 -13.22
C GLY A 47 -2.11 -23.89 -13.12
N LEU A 48 -1.77 -23.15 -12.06
CA LEU A 48 -0.46 -22.53 -11.84
C LEU A 48 -0.06 -22.60 -10.37
N THR A 49 1.21 -22.32 -10.08
CA THR A 49 1.76 -22.15 -8.74
C THR A 49 1.99 -20.67 -8.44
N VAL A 50 1.73 -20.26 -7.20
CA VAL A 50 1.86 -18.89 -6.71
C VAL A 50 3.09 -18.81 -5.79
N ASP A 51 3.98 -17.86 -6.05
CA ASP A 51 5.20 -17.64 -5.24
C ASP A 51 5.09 -16.43 -4.31
N SER A 52 4.29 -15.43 -4.70
CA SER A 52 4.11 -14.18 -3.97
C SER A 52 2.66 -13.74 -3.89
N LEU A 53 2.33 -13.00 -2.85
CA LEU A 53 0.99 -12.48 -2.58
C LEU A 53 1.03 -10.97 -2.33
N ILE A 54 -0.01 -10.30 -2.80
CA ILE A 54 -0.40 -8.99 -2.29
C ILE A 54 -1.46 -9.24 -1.23
N VAL A 55 -1.23 -8.78 0.00
CA VAL A 55 -2.15 -9.01 1.12
C VAL A 55 -2.69 -7.71 1.67
N ASN A 56 -3.95 -7.71 2.07
CA ASN A 56 -4.53 -6.57 2.75
C ASN A 56 -4.45 -6.71 4.28
N ILE A 57 -4.49 -5.58 4.99
CA ILE A 57 -4.50 -5.54 6.46
C ILE A 57 -5.54 -4.54 7.00
N SER A 58 -6.25 -4.97 8.04
CA SER A 58 -7.13 -4.11 8.84
C SER A 58 -6.59 -3.89 10.26
N ALA A 59 -5.47 -4.53 10.61
CA ALA A 59 -4.88 -4.52 11.94
C ALA A 59 -3.66 -3.59 12.06
N GLY A 60 -3.18 -3.42 13.29
CA GLY A 60 -1.99 -2.61 13.59
C GLY A 60 -2.27 -1.12 13.63
N ARG A 61 -3.46 -0.70 14.09
CA ARG A 61 -3.81 0.72 14.31
C ARG A 61 -3.36 1.59 13.13
N LEU A 62 -3.99 1.36 11.98
CA LEU A 62 -3.71 2.12 10.77
C LEU A 62 -3.82 3.62 11.08
N LYS A 63 -2.81 4.39 10.67
CA LYS A 63 -2.77 5.84 10.87
C LYS A 63 -2.41 6.51 9.57
N SER A 64 -3.26 7.45 9.17
CA SER A 64 -3.09 8.30 8.00
C SER A 64 -2.58 9.67 8.46
N GLU A 65 -1.50 10.12 7.83
CA GLU A 65 -0.84 11.40 8.12
C GLU A 65 -0.34 12.03 6.82
N THR A 66 -0.22 13.35 6.82
CA THR A 66 0.37 14.11 5.71
C THR A 66 1.75 14.61 6.10
N PHE A 67 2.72 14.44 5.20
CA PHE A 67 4.09 14.91 5.36
C PHE A 67 4.52 15.74 4.17
N THR A 68 5.34 16.75 4.43
CA THR A 68 5.96 17.56 3.39
C THR A 68 7.48 17.41 3.48
N ALA A 69 8.12 17.14 2.35
CA ALA A 69 9.57 17.10 2.24
C ALA A 69 10.03 17.93 1.05
N SER A 70 11.28 18.39 1.10
CA SER A 70 11.91 19.10 -0.01
C SER A 70 13.37 18.68 -0.18
N VAL A 71 13.87 18.83 -1.40
CA VAL A 71 15.26 18.63 -1.78
C VAL A 71 15.73 19.82 -2.61
N ASN A 72 17.00 20.17 -2.46
CA ASN A 72 17.63 21.20 -3.27
C ASN A 72 18.05 20.60 -4.62
N LEU A 73 17.59 21.22 -5.70
CA LEU A 73 18.00 20.91 -7.07
C LEU A 73 19.26 21.70 -7.45
N GLY A 74 19.39 22.93 -6.99
CA GLY A 74 20.52 23.80 -7.36
C GLY A 74 20.40 24.34 -8.79
N GLY A 75 19.18 24.61 -9.23
CA GLY A 75 18.89 25.33 -10.46
C GLY A 75 18.89 24.47 -11.73
N HIS A 76 18.90 23.14 -11.61
CA HIS A 76 18.81 22.25 -12.77
C HIS A 76 17.38 21.73 -13.00
N GLU A 77 17.20 21.10 -14.16
CA GLU A 77 15.94 20.47 -14.55
C GLU A 77 15.66 19.27 -13.66
N VAL A 78 14.42 19.14 -13.17
CA VAL A 78 14.01 18.02 -12.32
C VAL A 78 14.18 16.70 -13.07
N GLU A 79 15.00 15.82 -12.51
CA GLU A 79 15.20 14.47 -13.02
C GLU A 79 14.42 13.44 -12.19
N GLN A 80 14.28 12.21 -12.72
CA GLN A 80 13.65 11.13 -11.96
C GLN A 80 14.40 10.79 -10.66
N THR A 81 15.70 11.04 -10.62
CA THR A 81 16.57 10.90 -9.44
C THR A 81 16.12 11.83 -8.33
N ASP A 82 15.75 13.07 -8.64
CA ASP A 82 15.28 14.06 -7.66
C ASP A 82 13.88 13.72 -7.16
N ILE A 83 13.00 13.28 -8.05
CA ILE A 83 11.66 12.79 -7.68
C ILE A 83 11.79 11.61 -6.70
N ARG A 84 12.67 10.63 -6.99
CA ARG A 84 12.93 9.53 -6.05
C ARG A 84 13.49 10.02 -4.72
N ARG A 85 14.41 10.99 -4.74
CA ARG A 85 15.01 11.57 -3.52
C ARG A 85 13.97 12.28 -2.65
N VAL A 86 13.12 13.12 -3.23
CA VAL A 86 12.11 13.87 -2.46
C VAL A 86 11.05 12.93 -1.88
N LEU A 87 10.61 11.91 -2.64
CA LEU A 87 9.70 10.87 -2.16
C LEU A 87 10.31 10.06 -1.01
N ALA A 88 11.58 9.66 -1.12
CA ALA A 88 12.28 8.94 -0.06
C ALA A 88 12.44 9.80 1.21
N ALA A 89 12.71 11.10 1.05
CA ALA A 89 12.78 12.04 2.16
C ALA A 89 11.43 12.16 2.89
N GLY A 90 10.32 12.29 2.15
CA GLY A 90 8.97 12.31 2.71
C GLY A 90 8.62 11.01 3.45
N ALA A 91 8.91 9.86 2.85
CA ALA A 91 8.62 8.56 3.45
C ALA A 91 9.40 8.34 4.75
N LYS A 92 10.64 8.82 4.83
CA LYS A 92 11.49 8.67 6.01
C LYS A 92 10.98 9.47 7.21
N GLN A 93 10.35 10.63 6.99
CA GLN A 93 9.79 11.44 8.08
C GLN A 93 8.63 10.73 8.81
N ALA A 94 7.92 9.85 8.11
CA ALA A 94 6.79 9.11 8.66
C ALA A 94 7.21 7.89 9.52
N LEU A 95 8.48 7.49 9.48
CA LEU A 95 8.98 6.32 10.21
C LEU A 95 9.36 6.69 11.64
N ALA A 96 8.40 6.57 12.55
CA ALA A 96 8.63 6.53 13.98
C ALA A 96 9.07 5.13 14.45
N ALA A 97 9.67 5.04 15.65
CA ALA A 97 9.94 3.75 16.28
C ALA A 97 8.64 2.92 16.37
N GLU A 98 8.73 1.63 16.01
CA GLU A 98 7.63 0.65 16.04
C GLU A 98 6.51 0.80 15.00
N ARG A 99 6.62 1.76 14.07
CA ARG A 99 5.69 1.91 12.94
C ARG A 99 6.31 1.36 11.65
N HIS A 100 5.48 0.72 10.84
CA HIS A 100 5.81 0.25 9.50
C HIS A 100 5.07 1.12 8.46
N LEU A 101 5.77 1.47 7.39
CA LEU A 101 5.20 2.20 6.26
C LEU A 101 4.38 1.23 5.40
N VAL A 102 3.08 1.49 5.23
CA VAL A 102 2.20 0.67 4.39
C VAL A 102 2.03 1.32 3.02
N HIS A 103 1.59 2.59 3.01
CA HIS A 103 1.41 3.37 1.78
C HIS A 103 2.13 4.71 1.88
N SER A 104 2.72 5.13 0.76
CA SER A 104 3.35 6.45 0.61
C SER A 104 2.95 7.01 -0.75
N LEU A 105 1.96 7.91 -0.75
CA LEU A 105 1.34 8.42 -1.97
C LEU A 105 1.64 9.92 -2.11
N PRO A 106 2.29 10.38 -3.20
CA PRO A 106 2.38 11.81 -3.47
C PRO A 106 1.00 12.37 -3.79
N VAL A 107 0.65 13.45 -3.10
CA VAL A 107 -0.60 14.20 -3.30
C VAL A 107 -0.37 15.39 -4.24
N GLY A 108 0.85 15.94 -4.22
CA GLY A 108 1.27 17.00 -5.14
C GLY A 108 2.74 17.34 -4.97
N TYR A 109 3.28 18.05 -5.96
CA TYR A 109 4.63 18.60 -5.93
C TYR A 109 4.60 20.12 -5.79
N THR A 110 5.69 20.64 -5.27
CA THR A 110 5.97 22.08 -5.19
C THR A 110 7.32 22.34 -5.85
N LEU A 111 7.44 23.39 -6.66
CA LEU A 111 8.72 23.81 -7.24
C LEU A 111 8.93 25.28 -6.93
N ASP A 112 10.02 25.61 -6.24
CA ASP A 112 10.35 26.99 -5.84
C ASP A 112 9.24 27.73 -5.07
N GLY A 113 8.40 26.97 -4.35
CA GLY A 113 7.26 27.48 -3.60
C GLY A 113 5.92 27.45 -4.36
N GLU A 114 5.94 27.24 -5.67
CA GLU A 114 4.74 27.08 -6.49
C GLU A 114 4.14 25.68 -6.30
N ARG A 115 2.92 25.63 -5.77
CA ARG A 115 2.21 24.38 -5.39
C ARG A 115 1.28 23.90 -6.50
N GLY A 116 0.85 22.64 -6.39
CA GLY A 116 -0.17 22.06 -7.28
C GLY A 116 0.40 21.46 -8.56
N ILE A 117 1.73 21.28 -8.61
CA ILE A 117 2.40 20.62 -9.72
C ILE A 117 2.10 19.12 -9.64
N ARG A 118 1.52 18.57 -10.70
CA ARG A 118 1.17 17.14 -10.77
C ARG A 118 2.35 16.27 -11.18
N ASP A 119 3.12 16.73 -12.15
CA ASP A 119 4.32 16.07 -12.64
C ASP A 119 5.42 17.14 -12.82
N PRO A 120 6.44 17.16 -11.94
CA PRO A 120 7.51 18.15 -11.99
C PRO A 120 8.63 17.76 -12.95
N LEU A 121 8.60 16.54 -13.53
CA LEU A 121 9.68 16.04 -14.38
C LEU A 121 9.92 16.98 -15.56
N GLY A 122 11.17 17.41 -15.73
CA GLY A 122 11.54 18.33 -16.80
C GLY A 122 11.33 19.82 -16.52
N MET A 123 10.88 20.18 -15.32
CA MET A 123 10.77 21.58 -14.90
C MET A 123 12.08 22.09 -14.30
N LEU A 124 12.45 23.34 -14.56
CA LEU A 124 13.63 23.99 -13.99
C LEU A 124 13.30 24.63 -12.65
N GLY A 125 14.13 24.41 -11.63
CA GLY A 125 13.99 25.12 -10.37
C GLY A 125 15.15 24.89 -9.40
N ASP A 126 15.11 25.58 -8.27
CA ASP A 126 16.11 25.50 -7.20
C ASP A 126 15.71 24.48 -6.12
N SER A 127 14.42 24.30 -5.86
CA SER A 127 13.90 23.45 -4.77
C SER A 127 12.68 22.66 -5.21
N LEU A 128 12.77 21.33 -5.09
CA LEU A 128 11.67 20.40 -5.33
C LEU A 128 11.07 19.94 -4.00
N GLY A 129 9.79 20.24 -3.79
CA GLY A 129 8.98 19.78 -2.68
C GLY A 129 7.96 18.73 -3.08
N VAL A 130 7.54 17.92 -2.12
CA VAL A 130 6.44 16.96 -2.26
C VAL A 130 5.57 16.99 -1.02
N ASP A 131 4.26 17.01 -1.23
CA ASP A 131 3.25 16.73 -0.22
C ASP A 131 2.83 15.27 -0.38
N MET A 132 2.95 14.49 0.70
CA MET A 132 2.62 13.07 0.69
C MET A 132 1.55 12.75 1.70
N HIS A 133 0.68 11.84 1.31
CA HIS A 133 -0.18 11.11 2.23
C HIS A 133 0.48 9.77 2.56
N VAL A 134 0.78 9.57 3.83
CA VAL A 134 1.44 8.38 4.33
C VAL A 134 0.49 7.62 5.24
N LEU A 135 0.41 6.31 5.00
CA LEU A 135 -0.29 5.38 5.86
C LEU A 135 0.72 4.47 6.54
N THR A 136 0.67 4.42 7.87
CA THR A 136 1.48 3.53 8.68
C THR A 136 0.62 2.54 9.46
N ALA A 137 1.25 1.47 9.94
CA ALA A 137 0.68 0.50 10.89
C ALA A 137 1.72 0.13 11.95
N ASP A 138 1.32 -0.48 13.06
CA ASP A 138 2.23 -1.05 14.04
C ASP A 138 2.99 -2.22 13.41
N ALA A 139 4.30 -2.31 13.64
CA ALA A 139 5.12 -3.31 12.98
C ALA A 139 4.78 -4.77 13.39
N ALA A 140 4.38 -5.00 14.64
CA ALA A 140 4.22 -6.36 15.17
C ALA A 140 3.11 -7.19 14.47
N PRO A 141 1.87 -6.69 14.27
CA PRO A 141 0.86 -7.43 13.52
C PRO A 141 1.28 -7.77 12.08
N LEU A 142 1.97 -6.86 11.40
CA LEU A 142 2.45 -7.05 10.03
C LEU A 142 3.52 -8.14 9.98
N ARG A 143 4.50 -8.10 10.89
CA ARG A 143 5.56 -9.13 10.98
C ARG A 143 4.99 -10.51 11.29
N ASN A 144 3.96 -10.61 12.13
CA ASN A 144 3.30 -11.89 12.40
C ASN A 144 2.56 -12.42 11.17
N LEU A 145 1.89 -11.54 10.41
CA LEU A 145 1.25 -11.90 9.14
C LEU A 145 2.28 -12.40 8.12
N GLU A 146 3.35 -11.65 7.92
CA GLU A 146 4.46 -12.01 7.03
C GLU A 146 5.10 -13.34 7.44
N LEU A 147 5.34 -13.56 8.74
CA LEU A 147 5.83 -14.84 9.25
C LEU A 147 4.88 -16.00 8.91
N CYS A 148 3.57 -15.81 9.08
CA CYS A 148 2.58 -16.83 8.78
C CYS A 148 2.56 -17.19 7.28
N ILE A 149 2.64 -16.18 6.41
CA ILE A 149 2.70 -16.36 4.96
C ILE A 149 4.01 -17.05 4.53
N ASN A 150 5.15 -16.64 5.10
CA ASN A 150 6.44 -17.27 4.83
C ASN A 150 6.46 -18.74 5.25
N ARG A 151 5.79 -19.11 6.35
CA ARG A 151 5.60 -20.51 6.76
C ARG A 151 4.80 -21.33 5.75
N CYS A 152 4.02 -20.69 4.89
CA CYS A 152 3.31 -21.32 3.77
C CYS A 152 4.19 -21.54 2.53
N HIS A 153 5.48 -21.17 2.56
CA HIS A 153 6.38 -21.08 1.41
C HIS A 153 5.96 -20.03 0.36
N LEU A 154 5.28 -18.98 0.82
CA LEU A 154 4.85 -17.86 0.01
C LEU A 154 5.58 -16.60 0.48
N SER A 155 5.77 -15.64 -0.41
CA SER A 155 6.34 -14.33 -0.08
C SER A 155 5.28 -13.23 -0.09
N VAL A 156 5.46 -12.20 0.74
CA VAL A 156 4.61 -10.99 0.68
C VAL A 156 5.29 -9.98 -0.24
N GLU A 157 4.66 -9.69 -1.38
CA GLU A 157 5.18 -8.70 -2.34
C GLU A 157 4.78 -7.28 -1.95
N ALA A 158 3.53 -7.13 -1.49
CA ALA A 158 3.03 -5.85 -1.02
C ALA A 158 1.95 -6.05 0.05
N ILE A 159 1.89 -5.07 0.95
CA ILE A 159 0.84 -4.96 1.96
C ILE A 159 -0.03 -3.75 1.63
N VAL A 160 -1.34 -3.94 1.64
CA VAL A 160 -2.31 -2.89 1.34
C VAL A 160 -3.24 -2.70 2.53
N ALA A 161 -3.46 -1.48 2.98
CA ALA A 161 -4.52 -1.26 3.96
C ALA A 161 -5.91 -1.57 3.36
N THR A 162 -6.68 -2.40 4.06
CA THR A 162 -8.05 -2.77 3.68
C THR A 162 -8.92 -1.56 3.35
N PRO A 163 -9.01 -0.48 4.18
CA PRO A 163 -9.85 0.66 3.83
C PRO A 163 -9.46 1.34 2.50
N TYR A 164 -8.18 1.31 2.13
CA TYR A 164 -7.73 1.82 0.85
C TYR A 164 -8.15 0.91 -0.30
N ALA A 165 -7.97 -0.41 -0.15
CA ALA A 165 -8.41 -1.40 -1.14
C ALA A 165 -9.94 -1.37 -1.35
N SER A 166 -10.72 -1.29 -0.27
CA SER A 166 -12.19 -1.24 -0.32
C SER A 166 -12.68 0.02 -1.02
N GLY A 167 -12.06 1.18 -0.75
CA GLY A 167 -12.36 2.42 -1.49
C GLY A 167 -12.05 2.32 -2.98
N LEU A 168 -10.90 1.73 -3.36
CA LEU A 168 -10.54 1.53 -4.76
C LEU A 168 -11.49 0.57 -5.50
N ALA A 169 -12.00 -0.44 -4.80
CA ALA A 169 -12.88 -1.45 -5.37
C ALA A 169 -14.34 -0.97 -5.50
N ALA A 170 -14.81 -0.14 -4.56
CA ALA A 170 -16.20 0.29 -4.48
C ALA A 170 -16.48 1.60 -5.22
N LEU A 171 -15.54 2.56 -5.22
CA LEU A 171 -15.79 3.91 -5.73
C LEU A 171 -15.46 4.04 -7.21
N VAL A 172 -16.35 4.69 -7.96
CA VAL A 172 -16.04 5.19 -9.31
C VAL A 172 -15.31 6.52 -9.25
N GLY A 173 -14.73 6.97 -10.37
CA GLY A 173 -13.89 8.18 -10.44
C GLY A 173 -14.60 9.42 -9.89
N ASP A 174 -15.82 9.66 -10.35
CA ASP A 174 -16.61 10.84 -9.98
C ASP A 174 -16.96 10.87 -8.48
N GLU A 175 -17.27 9.71 -7.88
CA GLU A 175 -17.54 9.60 -6.44
C GLU A 175 -16.29 9.93 -5.61
N ALA A 176 -15.12 9.46 -6.06
CA ALA A 176 -13.86 9.76 -5.41
C ALA A 176 -13.50 11.26 -5.51
N GLU A 177 -13.78 11.89 -6.65
CA GLU A 177 -13.50 13.32 -6.89
C GLU A 177 -14.44 14.25 -6.11
N MET A 178 -15.73 13.92 -5.99
CA MET A 178 -16.69 14.70 -5.22
C MET A 178 -16.51 14.57 -3.70
N GLY A 179 -15.82 13.51 -3.26
CA GLY A 179 -15.70 13.12 -1.86
C GLY A 179 -16.80 12.14 -1.46
N ALA A 180 -16.40 10.96 -1.05
CA ALA A 180 -17.29 9.88 -0.63
C ALA A 180 -16.79 9.20 0.64
N ALA A 181 -17.71 8.55 1.37
CA ALA A 181 -17.39 7.70 2.50
C ALA A 181 -17.69 6.23 2.14
N CYS A 182 -16.66 5.38 2.14
CA CYS A 182 -16.81 3.94 1.98
C CYS A 182 -16.90 3.28 3.37
N ILE A 183 -17.98 2.53 3.64
CA ILE A 183 -18.18 1.80 4.89
C ILE A 183 -18.05 0.31 4.61
N ASP A 184 -16.92 -0.28 5.02
CA ASP A 184 -16.65 -1.71 4.94
C ASP A 184 -17.13 -2.41 6.22
N MET A 185 -18.19 -3.22 6.10
CA MET A 185 -18.77 -4.03 7.18
C MET A 185 -18.25 -5.46 7.05
N GLY A 186 -17.08 -5.70 7.63
CA GLY A 186 -16.25 -6.89 7.45
C GLY A 186 -16.93 -8.26 7.58
#